data_AF-W4UQP1-F1
#
_entry.id   AF-W4UQP1-F1
#
_cell.length_a   1.000
_cell.length_b   1.000
_cell.length_c   1.000
_cell.angle_alpha   90.00
_cell.angle_beta   90.00
_cell.angle_gamma   90.00
#
_symmetry.space_group_name_H-M   'P 1'
#
loop_
_entity.id
_entity.type
_entity.pdbx_description
1 polymer ?
#
loop_
_entity_poly.entity_id
_entity_poly.type
_entity_poly.pdbx_seq_one_letter_code
_entity_poly.pdbx_strand_id
1 'polypeptide(L)'
;MNADQTITGTFVQGRPIVLDLKKRKRPQEPVAPFPYKSEEVTVRNEADGINLAGTLTLPEKGTQFPAVVLVTGSGAQNRDEELMGHKPFLVIADYLTRHGIAVLRCDDRGTAASQGDHATLQTKILPEIRKPP
;
A
#
# COMPACT_ATOMS: atom_id res chain seq x y z
N MET A 1 -13.52 15.64 22.31
CA MET A 1 -12.05 15.62 22.49
C MET A 1 -11.64 16.98 23.03
N ASN A 2 -10.97 17.03 24.16
CA ASN A 2 -10.48 18.30 24.72
C ASN A 2 -9.30 18.84 23.89
N ALA A 3 -9.08 20.14 23.95
CA ALA A 3 -8.04 20.85 23.19
C ALA A 3 -6.60 20.39 23.51
N ASP A 4 -6.40 19.61 24.57
CA ASP A 4 -5.10 19.19 25.09
C ASP A 4 -4.60 17.82 24.56
N GLN A 5 -5.39 17.09 23.76
CA GLN A 5 -5.07 15.74 23.28
C GLN A 5 -4.69 14.75 24.40
N THR A 6 -5.21 14.98 25.60
CA THR A 6 -5.00 14.10 26.76
C THR A 6 -6.29 13.41 27.16
N ILE A 7 -6.15 12.17 27.63
CA ILE A 7 -7.23 11.41 28.26
C ILE A 7 -6.71 11.01 29.64
N THR A 8 -7.22 11.69 30.66
CA THR A 8 -6.94 11.43 32.06
C THR A 8 -8.16 10.85 32.75
N GLY A 9 -7.98 9.90 33.66
CA GLY A 9 -9.09 9.37 34.47
C GLY A 9 -8.82 7.96 34.99
N THR A 10 -9.85 7.31 35.50
CA THR A 10 -9.78 5.90 35.88
C THR A 10 -10.71 5.10 34.97
N PHE A 11 -10.14 4.20 34.18
CA PHE A 11 -10.89 3.24 33.36
C PHE A 11 -11.10 1.95 34.15
N VAL A 12 -12.33 1.44 34.18
CA VAL A 12 -12.67 0.23 34.94
C VAL A 12 -13.08 -0.86 33.97
N GLN A 13 -12.27 -1.93 33.90
CA GLN A 13 -12.61 -3.17 33.20
C GLN A 13 -12.24 -4.35 34.10
N GLY A 14 -13.14 -4.69 35.04
CA GLY A 14 -12.88 -5.67 36.11
C GLY A 14 -11.92 -5.18 37.21
N ARG A 15 -10.95 -4.33 36.87
CA ARG A 15 -10.08 -3.60 37.82
C ARG A 15 -9.94 -2.14 37.39
N PRO A 16 -9.75 -1.20 38.34
CA PRO A 16 -9.46 0.20 38.02
C PRO A 16 -8.04 0.35 37.47
N ILE A 17 -7.92 1.02 36.32
CA ILE A 17 -6.68 1.38 35.64
C ILE A 17 -6.63 2.90 35.55
N VAL A 18 -5.60 3.51 36.11
CA VAL A 18 -5.36 4.95 35.95
C VAL A 18 -4.91 5.20 34.51
N LEU A 19 -5.66 6.00 33.78
CA LEU A 19 -5.31 6.49 32.46
C LEU A 19 -4.65 7.87 32.58
N ASP A 20 -3.44 7.98 32.06
CA ASP A 20 -2.77 9.24 31.70
C ASP A 20 -2.24 9.07 30.28
N LEU A 21 -3.15 9.16 29.31
CA LEU A 21 -2.83 8.97 27.89
C LEU A 21 -2.64 10.33 27.24
N LYS A 22 -1.47 10.55 26.66
CA LYS A 22 -1.16 11.71 25.82
C LYS A 22 -0.95 11.25 24.39
N LYS A 23 -1.56 11.93 23.42
CA LYS A 23 -1.32 11.62 22.00
C LYS A 23 0.18 11.81 21.68
N ARG A 24 0.88 10.72 21.36
CA ARG A 24 2.30 10.77 20.96
C ARG A 24 2.40 10.82 19.44
N LYS A 25 3.29 11.65 18.90
CA LYS A 25 3.69 11.55 17.50
C LYS A 25 4.48 10.26 17.33
N ARG A 26 3.98 9.36 16.48
CA ARG A 26 4.64 8.10 16.08
C ARG A 26 4.76 8.11 14.56
N PRO A 27 5.72 8.86 14.00
CA PRO A 27 5.90 8.90 12.55
C PRO A 27 6.37 7.53 12.07
N GLN A 28 5.57 6.90 11.20
CA GLN A 28 5.91 5.60 10.63
C GLN A 28 6.41 5.71 9.19
N GLU A 29 6.17 6.84 8.52
CA GLU A 29 6.55 7.03 7.12
C GLU A 29 8.07 7.16 6.97
N PRO A 30 8.68 6.35 6.09
CA PRO A 30 10.08 6.49 5.68
C PRO A 30 10.33 7.88 5.08
N VAL A 31 11.48 8.46 5.40
CA VAL A 31 11.89 9.79 4.91
C VAL A 31 13.19 9.65 4.12
N ALA A 32 13.26 10.33 2.97
CA ALA A 32 14.44 10.38 2.13
C ALA A 32 15.63 11.06 2.83
N PRO A 33 16.89 10.77 2.43
CA PRO A 33 17.27 9.85 1.36
C PRO A 33 17.10 8.38 1.74
N PHE A 34 16.61 7.57 0.80
CA PHE A 34 16.45 6.13 1.02
C PHE A 34 17.79 5.41 0.78
N PRO A 35 18.12 4.37 1.58
CA PRO A 35 19.32 3.56 1.39
C PRO A 35 19.12 2.49 0.30
N TYR A 36 18.26 2.75 -0.67
CA TYR A 36 17.88 1.84 -1.75
C TYR A 36 17.42 2.65 -2.96
N LYS A 37 17.31 2.00 -4.12
CA LYS A 37 16.81 2.65 -5.33
C LYS A 37 15.29 2.65 -5.35
N SER A 38 14.71 3.75 -5.80
CA SER A 38 13.27 3.91 -5.99
C SER A 38 13.04 4.48 -7.38
N GLU A 39 12.27 3.76 -8.19
CA GLU A 39 12.03 4.08 -9.59
C GLU A 39 10.53 4.12 -9.84
N GLU A 40 10.06 5.20 -10.47
CA GLU A 40 8.70 5.22 -11.02
C GLU A 40 8.66 4.33 -12.25
N VAL A 41 7.67 3.45 -12.30
CA VAL A 41 7.53 2.47 -13.36
C VAL A 41 6.14 2.54 -13.97
N THR A 42 6.07 2.23 -15.26
CA THR A 42 4.82 2.12 -16.01
C THR A 42 4.75 0.74 -16.64
N VAL A 43 3.68 0.00 -16.35
CA VAL A 43 3.43 -1.34 -16.89
C VAL A 43 2.29 -1.25 -17.90
N ARG A 44 2.56 -1.67 -19.14
CA ARG A 44 1.54 -1.76 -20.18
C ARG A 44 0.67 -3.00 -19.95
N ASN A 45 -0.64 -2.81 -19.81
CA ASN A 45 -1.63 -3.88 -19.89
C ASN A 45 -2.17 -3.93 -21.33
N GLU A 46 -1.71 -4.91 -22.11
CA GLU A 46 -2.12 -5.07 -23.51
C GLU A 46 -3.57 -5.50 -23.67
N ALA A 47 -4.11 -6.29 -22.73
CA ALA A 47 -5.46 -6.83 -22.83
C ALA A 47 -6.53 -5.73 -22.83
N ASP A 48 -6.27 -4.66 -22.07
CA ASP A 48 -7.19 -3.53 -21.95
C ASP A 48 -6.65 -2.25 -22.59
N GLY A 49 -5.44 -2.31 -23.15
CA GLY A 49 -4.82 -1.19 -23.82
C GLY A 49 -4.51 0.01 -22.90
N ILE A 50 -4.22 -0.22 -21.62
CA ILE A 50 -3.96 0.82 -20.61
C ILE A 50 -2.56 0.73 -20.01
N ASN A 51 -2.08 1.84 -19.45
CA ASN A 51 -0.84 1.89 -18.68
C ASN A 51 -1.15 1.95 -17.18
N LEU A 52 -0.51 1.09 -16.39
CA LEU A 52 -0.59 1.07 -14.94
C LEU A 52 0.69 1.68 -14.36
N ALA A 53 0.54 2.63 -13.45
CA ALA A 53 1.65 3.30 -12.80
C ALA A 53 2.00 2.61 -11.48
N GLY A 54 3.26 2.70 -11.08
CA GLY A 54 3.73 2.19 -9.81
C GLY A 54 5.11 2.68 -9.45
N THR A 55 5.60 2.22 -8.31
CA THR A 55 6.97 2.47 -7.84
C THR A 55 7.63 1.12 -7.58
N LEU A 56 8.77 0.89 -8.22
CA LEU A 56 9.65 -0.24 -7.95
C LEU A 56 10.77 0.22 -7.01
N THR A 57 10.95 -0.49 -5.90
CA THR A 57 12.08 -0.29 -5.00
C THR A 57 13.01 -1.50 -5.07
N LEU A 58 14.31 -1.24 -5.16
CA LEU A 58 15.35 -2.25 -5.35
C LEU A 58 16.42 -2.11 -4.27
N PRO A 59 16.82 -3.21 -3.61
CA PRO A 59 17.92 -3.19 -2.66
C PRO A 59 19.19 -2.57 -3.27
N GLU A 60 19.97 -1.85 -2.45
CA GLU A 60 21.15 -1.11 -2.93
C GLU A 60 22.22 -2.00 -3.59
N LYS A 61 22.39 -3.21 -3.05
CA LYS A 61 23.47 -4.14 -3.43
C LYS A 61 22.89 -5.42 -3.97
N GLY A 62 23.47 -5.91 -5.06
CA GLY A 62 23.07 -7.16 -5.72
C GLY A 62 22.43 -6.91 -7.09
N THR A 63 22.19 -7.99 -7.82
CA THR A 63 21.63 -7.96 -9.19
C THR A 63 20.41 -8.87 -9.35
N GLN A 64 20.17 -9.76 -8.40
CA GLN A 64 19.01 -10.65 -8.34
C GLN A 64 18.46 -10.66 -6.93
N PHE A 65 17.16 -10.42 -6.80
CA PHE A 65 16.47 -10.32 -5.53
C PHE A 65 15.20 -11.15 -5.57
N PRO A 66 14.79 -11.77 -4.45
CA PRO A 66 13.39 -12.11 -4.29
C PRO A 66 12.56 -10.83 -4.48
N ALA A 67 11.39 -10.98 -5.11
CA ALA A 67 10.51 -9.86 -5.40
C ALA A 67 9.11 -10.12 -4.88
N VAL A 68 8.45 -9.07 -4.41
CA VAL A 68 7.06 -9.08 -4.02
C VAL A 68 6.31 -7.95 -4.71
N VAL A 69 5.03 -8.18 -4.99
CA VAL A 69 4.10 -7.16 -5.48
C VAL A 69 3.09 -6.91 -4.37
N LEU A 70 2.97 -5.66 -3.95
CA LEU A 70 1.92 -5.25 -3.02
C LEU A 70 0.69 -4.84 -3.83
N VAL A 71 -0.41 -5.56 -3.59
CA VAL A 71 -1.71 -5.33 -4.22
C VAL A 71 -2.65 -4.77 -3.16
N THR A 72 -3.27 -3.65 -3.47
CA THR A 72 -4.18 -2.92 -2.57
C THR A 72 -5.48 -3.69 -2.35
N GLY A 73 -6.17 -3.34 -1.27
CA GLY A 73 -7.45 -3.93 -0.91
C GLY A 73 -8.66 -3.37 -1.67
N SER A 74 -9.78 -3.21 -0.96
CA SER A 74 -11.05 -2.79 -1.54
C SER A 74 -11.09 -1.29 -1.89
N GLY A 75 -11.66 -0.99 -3.06
CA GLY A 75 -11.86 0.39 -3.54
C GLY A 75 -10.75 0.84 -4.50
N ALA A 76 -10.81 2.10 -4.89
CA ALA A 76 -9.79 2.74 -5.72
C ALA A 76 -8.66 3.26 -4.81
N GLN A 77 -7.48 2.64 -4.85
CA GLN A 77 -6.36 3.00 -3.98
C GLN A 77 -5.11 3.38 -4.79
N ASN A 78 -4.30 4.26 -4.21
CA ASN A 78 -2.95 4.52 -4.71
C ASN A 78 -1.97 3.43 -4.23
N ARG A 79 -0.77 3.41 -4.80
CA ARG A 79 0.30 2.45 -4.48
C ARG A 79 0.73 2.39 -3.00
N ASP A 80 0.32 3.37 -2.19
CA ASP A 80 0.67 3.46 -0.78
C ASP A 80 -0.40 2.90 0.16
N GLU A 81 -1.56 2.49 -0.39
CA GLU A 81 -2.77 2.10 0.35
C GLU A 81 -3.14 3.16 1.40
N GLU A 82 -3.16 4.43 0.96
CA GLU A 82 -3.27 5.55 1.88
C GLU A 82 -4.63 5.64 2.56
N LEU A 83 -4.65 5.58 3.90
CA LEU A 83 -5.85 5.72 4.69
C LEU A 83 -5.59 6.55 5.96
N MET A 84 -6.39 7.61 6.16
CA MET A 84 -6.30 8.49 7.32
C MET A 84 -4.89 9.07 7.56
N GLY A 85 -4.15 9.36 6.48
CA GLY A 85 -2.77 9.86 6.54
C GLY A 85 -1.74 8.81 6.93
N HIS A 86 -2.07 7.52 6.78
CA HIS A 86 -1.13 6.41 6.89
C HIS A 86 -0.85 5.82 5.52
N LYS A 87 0.42 5.52 5.23
CA LYS A 87 0.88 4.88 4.00
C LYS A 87 1.47 3.50 4.29
N PRO A 88 0.65 2.51 4.70
CA PRO A 88 1.14 1.22 5.17
C PRO A 88 2.04 0.51 4.16
N PHE A 89 1.71 0.56 2.86
CA PHE A 89 2.53 -0.09 1.83
C PHE A 89 3.88 0.60 1.64
N LEU A 90 3.98 1.91 1.88
CA LEU A 90 5.28 2.59 1.90
C LEU A 90 6.16 2.11 3.05
N VAL A 91 5.59 1.95 4.24
CA VAL A 91 6.32 1.44 5.41
C VAL A 91 6.79 0.00 5.19
N ILE A 92 5.91 -0.86 4.66
CA ILE A 92 6.23 -2.27 4.38
C ILE A 92 7.28 -2.38 3.29
N ALA A 93 7.16 -1.61 2.19
CA ALA A 93 8.13 -1.64 1.11
C ALA A 93 9.52 -1.16 1.57
N ASP A 94 9.61 -0.08 2.34
CA ASP A 94 10.88 0.37 2.91
C ASP A 94 11.54 -0.72 3.75
N TYR A 95 10.78 -1.38 4.62
CA TYR A 95 11.28 -2.47 5.44
C TYR A 95 11.80 -3.62 4.58
N LEU A 96 11.00 -4.13 3.66
CA LEU A 96 11.38 -5.28 2.83
C LEU A 96 12.59 -4.97 1.93
N THR A 97 12.63 -3.78 1.33
CA THR A 97 13.73 -3.38 0.43
C THR A 97 15.05 -3.22 1.17
N ARG A 98 15.03 -2.69 2.40
CA ARG A 98 16.22 -2.68 3.28
C ARG A 98 16.72 -4.08 3.63
N HIS A 99 15.85 -5.09 3.55
CA HIS A 99 16.17 -6.49 3.86
C HIS A 99 16.36 -7.35 2.61
N GLY A 100 16.66 -6.73 1.46
CA GLY A 100 17.11 -7.46 0.27
C GLY A 100 15.98 -7.99 -0.63
N ILE A 101 14.75 -7.47 -0.48
CA ILE A 101 13.60 -7.86 -1.31
C ILE A 101 13.23 -6.71 -2.24
N ALA A 102 13.11 -6.96 -3.53
CA ALA A 102 12.56 -5.97 -4.46
C ALA A 102 11.03 -5.85 -4.25
N VAL A 103 10.52 -4.63 -4.20
CA VAL A 103 9.08 -4.39 -3.96
C VAL A 103 8.50 -3.52 -5.04
N LEU A 104 7.50 -4.05 -5.75
CA LEU A 104 6.66 -3.29 -6.66
C LEU A 104 5.35 -2.92 -5.94
N ARG A 105 5.02 -1.63 -5.97
CA ARG A 105 3.72 -1.11 -5.53
C ARG A 105 3.05 -0.43 -6.71
N CYS A 106 1.77 -0.68 -6.94
CA CYS A 106 1.05 -0.16 -8.10
C CYS A 106 -0.17 0.65 -7.70
N ASP A 107 -0.49 1.68 -8.48
CA ASP A 107 -1.78 2.34 -8.40
C ASP A 107 -2.83 1.45 -9.04
N ASP A 108 -4.02 1.38 -8.43
CA ASP A 108 -5.14 0.66 -9.02
C ASP A 108 -5.55 1.26 -10.37
N ARG A 109 -6.17 0.44 -11.22
CA ARG A 109 -6.75 0.88 -12.49
C ARG A 109 -7.62 2.13 -12.28
N GLY A 110 -7.45 3.12 -13.14
CA GLY A 110 -8.22 4.37 -13.09
C GLY A 110 -8.00 5.20 -11.82
N THR A 111 -6.94 4.91 -11.05
CA THR A 111 -6.62 5.59 -9.79
C THR A 111 -5.25 6.22 -9.86
N ALA A 112 -5.08 7.38 -9.22
CA ALA A 112 -3.83 8.13 -9.18
C ALA A 112 -3.20 8.30 -10.59
N ALA A 113 -2.04 7.71 -10.88
CA ALA A 113 -1.38 7.84 -12.19
C ALA A 113 -1.70 6.70 -13.17
N SER A 114 -2.41 5.65 -12.73
CA SER A 114 -2.85 4.55 -13.59
C SER A 114 -4.02 4.98 -14.49
N GLN A 115 -3.97 4.54 -15.75
CA GLN A 115 -5.04 4.76 -16.74
C GLN A 115 -6.20 3.78 -16.55
N GLY A 116 -7.26 3.97 -17.34
CA GLY A 116 -8.46 3.14 -17.35
C GLY A 116 -9.54 3.65 -16.42
N ASP A 117 -10.51 2.79 -16.12
CA ASP A 117 -11.62 3.09 -15.23
C ASP A 117 -11.73 2.00 -14.16
N HIS A 118 -11.72 2.40 -12.88
CA HIS A 118 -11.83 1.49 -11.73
C HIS A 118 -13.14 0.69 -11.74
N ALA A 119 -14.24 1.30 -12.20
CA ALA A 119 -15.55 0.66 -12.26
C ALA A 119 -15.61 -0.50 -13.26
N THR A 120 -14.64 -0.60 -14.17
CA THR A 120 -14.57 -1.67 -15.18
C THR A 120 -13.91 -2.96 -14.68
N LEU A 121 -13.68 -3.11 -13.36
CA LEU A 121 -13.34 -4.39 -12.72
C LEU A 121 -14.54 -5.37 -12.78
N GLN A 122 -14.98 -5.68 -13.99
CA GLN A 122 -15.87 -6.80 -14.25
C GLN A 122 -15.04 -8.07 -14.14
N THR A 123 -15.49 -9.00 -13.29
CA THR A 123 -15.08 -10.39 -13.42
C THR A 123 -15.52 -10.83 -14.81
N LYS A 124 -14.58 -10.91 -15.78
CA LYS A 124 -14.82 -11.66 -17.00
C LYS A 124 -14.98 -13.12 -16.57
N ILE A 125 -16.22 -13.51 -16.27
CA ILE A 125 -16.58 -14.93 -16.24
C ILE A 125 -16.28 -15.41 -17.65
N LEU A 126 -15.23 -16.23 -17.79
CA LEU A 126 -14.95 -16.94 -19.04
C LEU A 126 -16.27 -17.56 -19.49
N PRO A 127 -16.75 -17.29 -20.73
CA PRO A 127 -17.97 -17.91 -21.20
C PRO A 127 -17.83 -19.42 -21.02
N GLU A 128 -18.82 -20.02 -20.35
CA GLU A 128 -18.85 -21.45 -20.06
C GLU A 128 -18.42 -22.26 -21.29
N ILE A 129 -17.53 -23.21 -21.05
CA ILE A 129 -17.20 -24.29 -21.97
C ILE A 129 -18.51 -25.03 -22.26
N ARG A 130 -19.17 -24.69 -23.37
CA ARG A 130 -20.21 -25.55 -23.94
C ARG A 130 -19.55 -26.90 -24.21
N LYS A 131 -19.91 -27.93 -23.44
CA LYS A 131 -19.62 -29.30 -23.85
C LYS A 131 -20.31 -29.55 -25.20
N PRO A 132 -19.59 -30.10 -26.19
CA PRO A 132 -20.20 -30.51 -27.45
C PRO A 132 -21.22 -31.64 -27.21
N PRO A 133 -22.17 -31.84 -28.14
CA PRO A 133 -23.34 -32.71 -27.96
C PRO A 133 -22.99 -34.18 -27.69
#